data_AF-A0A6N0HTE7-F1
#
_entry.id   AF-A0A6N0HTE7-F1
#
_cell.length_a   1.000
_cell.length_b   1.000
_cell.length_c   1.000
_cell.angle_alpha   90.00
_cell.angle_beta   90.00
_cell.angle_gamma   90.00
#
_symmetry.space_group_name_H-M   'P 1'
#
loop_
_entity.id
_entity.type
_entity.pdbx_description
1 polymer ?
#
loop_
_entity_poly.entity_id
_entity_poly.type
_entity_poly.pdbx_seq_one_letter_code
_entity_poly.pdbx_strand_id
1 'polypeptide(L)'
;MTANQATNNPSMTVNQMTKKNLRTSLGHITSAIVAFLLLISSSVTASAQNTLTGIDYSALSGDRIQLTLTLSEAATTPRSFTTNHPARIALDFSGVSNATNKNSLDVAIGTVQSIRIAEAQGRTRIVLNLTELTPYETNVIDNRVILTIASDTSSQATQTTQTTPAQIATLRPLKRERRNRER
;
A
#
# COMPACT_ATOMS: atom_id res chain seq x y z
N MET A 1 21.16 -104.17 -54.44
CA MET A 1 22.19 -104.14 -53.39
C MET A 1 22.12 -102.77 -52.72
N THR A 2 21.86 -102.74 -51.41
CA THR A 2 22.11 -101.63 -50.46
C THR A 2 21.16 -100.42 -50.59
N ALA A 3 20.49 -99.83 -49.59
CA ALA A 3 20.33 -99.98 -48.14
C ALA A 3 19.00 -99.25 -47.79
N ASN A 4 18.12 -99.79 -46.94
CA ASN A 4 18.09 -99.60 -45.48
C ASN A 4 18.08 -98.13 -45.04
N GLN A 5 16.99 -97.69 -44.40
CA GLN A 5 16.95 -97.17 -43.01
C GLN A 5 15.68 -96.34 -42.81
N ALA A 6 14.76 -96.92 -42.04
CA ALA A 6 13.74 -96.19 -41.31
C ALA A 6 14.40 -95.47 -40.13
N THR A 7 14.04 -94.20 -39.88
CA THR A 7 14.22 -93.57 -38.58
C THR A 7 12.98 -92.75 -38.24
N ASN A 8 12.34 -93.19 -37.15
CA ASN A 8 11.24 -92.54 -36.46
C ASN A 8 11.76 -91.45 -35.49
N ASN A 9 10.88 -90.46 -35.24
CA ASN A 9 10.75 -89.63 -34.01
C ASN A 9 11.71 -88.42 -33.82
N PRO A 10 11.39 -87.42 -32.96
CA PRO A 10 10.18 -87.20 -32.17
C PRO A 10 9.57 -85.76 -32.18
N SER A 11 8.33 -85.68 -31.69
CA SER A 11 7.65 -84.48 -31.24
C SER A 11 8.51 -83.61 -30.31
N MET A 12 8.59 -82.31 -30.60
CA MET A 12 8.94 -81.29 -29.61
C MET A 12 7.95 -80.13 -29.67
N THR A 13 7.09 -80.09 -28.66
CA THR A 13 6.35 -78.93 -28.19
C THR A 13 7.35 -77.87 -27.71
N VAL A 14 7.36 -76.66 -28.29
CA VAL A 14 7.98 -75.49 -27.64
C VAL A 14 7.18 -74.21 -27.91
N ASN A 15 6.64 -73.70 -26.79
CA ASN A 15 6.35 -72.33 -26.37
C ASN A 15 5.56 -71.37 -27.28
N GLN A 16 4.32 -71.18 -26.84
CA GLN A 16 3.57 -69.93 -27.01
C GLN A 16 4.37 -68.77 -26.39
N MET A 17 4.74 -67.78 -27.20
CA MET A 17 5.25 -66.51 -26.72
C MET A 17 4.21 -65.42 -26.93
N THR A 18 3.49 -65.13 -25.84
CA THR A 18 2.51 -64.06 -25.71
C THR A 18 3.18 -62.71 -25.92
N LYS A 19 3.02 -62.10 -27.10
CA LYS A 19 3.46 -60.72 -27.35
C LYS A 19 2.51 -59.75 -26.65
N LYS A 20 2.91 -59.28 -25.46
CA LYS A 20 2.24 -58.19 -24.73
C LYS A 20 2.48 -56.89 -25.50
N ASN A 21 1.46 -56.39 -26.19
CA ASN A 21 1.53 -55.12 -26.93
C ASN A 21 1.67 -53.95 -25.93
N LEU A 22 2.88 -53.41 -25.83
CA LEU A 22 3.20 -52.23 -25.04
C LEU A 22 2.75 -50.99 -25.82
N ARG A 23 1.55 -50.47 -25.52
CA ARG A 23 1.09 -49.17 -26.02
C ARG A 23 1.85 -48.10 -25.23
N THR A 24 2.95 -47.60 -25.80
CA THR A 24 3.71 -46.49 -25.24
C THR A 24 2.95 -45.18 -25.44
N SER A 25 2.50 -44.59 -24.34
CA SER A 25 1.87 -43.27 -24.27
C SER A 25 2.90 -42.17 -24.55
N LEU A 26 3.00 -41.75 -25.82
CA LEU A 26 3.94 -40.73 -26.30
C LEU A 26 3.46 -39.28 -26.07
N GLY A 27 2.39 -39.06 -25.30
CA GLY A 27 1.72 -37.75 -25.16
C GLY A 27 2.05 -36.92 -23.91
N HIS A 28 2.87 -37.42 -22.97
CA HIS A 28 3.04 -36.76 -21.66
C HIS A 28 4.42 -36.13 -21.40
N ILE A 29 5.42 -36.37 -22.26
CA ILE A 29 6.79 -35.90 -22.00
C ILE A 29 7.02 -34.47 -22.54
N THR A 30 6.30 -34.05 -23.58
CA THR A 30 6.40 -32.69 -24.13
C THR A 30 5.68 -31.63 -23.29
N SER A 31 4.66 -32.03 -22.52
CA SER A 31 3.88 -31.10 -21.68
C SER A 31 4.62 -30.70 -20.40
N ALA A 32 5.55 -31.53 -19.92
CA ALA A 32 6.32 -31.26 -18.70
C ALA A 32 7.38 -30.17 -18.87
N ILE A 33 7.94 -29.99 -20.08
CA ILE A 33 9.01 -29.02 -20.35
C ILE A 33 8.46 -27.59 -20.48
N VAL A 34 7.26 -27.43 -21.06
CA VAL A 34 6.59 -26.12 -21.18
C VAL A 34 6.09 -25.62 -19.83
N ALA A 35 5.65 -26.52 -18.94
CA ALA A 35 5.23 -26.17 -17.58
C ALA A 35 6.39 -25.70 -16.69
N PHE A 36 7.60 -26.24 -16.89
CA PHE A 36 8.78 -25.86 -16.10
C PHE A 36 9.33 -24.46 -16.48
N LEU A 37 9.19 -24.05 -17.74
CA LEU A 37 9.63 -22.72 -18.23
C LEU A 37 8.69 -21.57 -17.84
N LEU A 38 7.44 -21.86 -17.46
CA LEU A 38 6.47 -20.83 -17.05
C LEU A 38 6.55 -20.44 -15.56
N LEU A 39 7.34 -21.16 -14.75
CA LEU A 39 7.44 -20.91 -13.30
C LEU A 39 8.50 -19.88 -12.87
N ILE A 40 9.27 -19.31 -13.81
CA ILE A 40 10.46 -18.50 -13.47
C ILE A 40 10.19 -16.97 -13.47
N SER A 41 8.98 -16.51 -13.80
CA SER A 41 8.74 -15.07 -14.06
C SER A 41 8.15 -14.24 -12.92
N SER A 42 8.10 -14.73 -11.68
CA SER A 42 7.56 -13.94 -10.55
C SER A 42 8.67 -13.38 -9.65
N SER A 43 9.51 -12.52 -10.21
CA SER A 43 10.40 -11.67 -9.41
C SER A 43 9.55 -10.58 -8.74
N VAL A 44 9.03 -10.85 -7.55
CA VAL A 44 8.43 -9.81 -6.71
C VAL A 44 9.57 -8.88 -6.30
N THR A 45 9.69 -7.73 -6.94
CA THR A 45 10.52 -6.64 -6.46
C THR A 45 9.89 -6.12 -5.18
N ALA A 46 10.39 -6.60 -4.04
CA ALA A 46 10.14 -5.95 -2.76
C ALA A 46 10.80 -4.56 -2.83
N SER A 47 10.02 -3.55 -3.21
CA SER A 47 10.43 -2.16 -3.05
C SER A 47 10.62 -1.95 -1.54
N ALA A 48 11.82 -1.55 -1.13
CA ALA A 48 12.09 -1.23 0.26
C ALA A 48 11.09 -0.17 0.72
N GLN A 49 10.25 -0.52 1.69
CA GLN A 49 9.25 0.39 2.24
C GLN A 49 9.99 1.54 2.93
N ASN A 50 9.64 2.79 2.60
CA ASN A 50 10.23 3.94 3.27
C ASN A 50 9.85 3.90 4.76
N THR A 51 10.75 4.33 5.63
CA THR A 51 10.55 4.23 7.08
C THR A 51 10.82 5.56 7.75
N LEU A 52 10.01 5.92 8.74
CA LEU A 52 10.28 7.02 9.65
C LEU A 52 11.34 6.55 10.66
N THR A 53 12.53 7.14 10.58
CA THR A 53 13.69 6.73 11.38
C THR A 53 13.96 7.67 12.55
N GLY A 54 13.53 8.94 12.46
CA GLY A 54 13.79 9.95 13.48
C GLY A 54 12.69 10.99 13.61
N ILE A 55 12.53 11.49 14.83
CA ILE A 55 11.67 12.62 15.18
C ILE A 55 12.45 13.50 16.14
N ASP A 56 12.78 14.70 15.69
CA ASP A 56 13.52 15.70 16.46
C ASP A 56 12.70 16.99 16.56
N TYR A 57 12.80 17.71 17.67
CA TYR A 57 12.09 18.96 17.87
C TYR A 57 12.97 19.99 18.59
N SER A 58 12.80 21.26 18.23
CA SER A 58 13.51 22.37 18.86
C SER A 58 12.63 23.62 18.94
N ALA A 59 12.81 24.40 20.01
CA ALA A 59 12.28 25.75 20.07
C ALA A 59 13.16 26.67 19.21
N LEU A 60 12.51 27.56 18.47
CA LEU A 60 13.12 28.63 17.69
C LEU A 60 12.76 29.99 18.32
N SER A 61 13.42 31.05 17.86
CA SER A 61 13.09 32.42 18.28
C SER A 61 11.66 32.80 17.90
N GLY A 62 11.02 33.64 18.73
CA GLY A 62 9.68 34.17 18.46
C GLY A 62 8.55 33.16 18.64
N ASP A 63 8.61 32.33 19.69
CA ASP A 63 7.59 31.33 20.06
C ASP A 63 7.29 30.32 18.94
N ARG A 64 8.31 30.03 18.13
CA ARG A 64 8.25 29.05 17.05
C ARG A 64 8.80 27.72 17.50
N ILE A 65 8.26 26.65 16.97
CA ILE A 65 8.72 25.28 17.20
C ILE A 65 9.00 24.65 15.84
N GLN A 66 10.16 24.01 15.70
CA GLN A 66 10.47 23.18 14.55
C GLN A 66 10.40 21.72 14.95
N LEU A 67 9.65 20.93 14.19
CA LEU A 67 9.63 19.47 14.23
C LEU A 67 10.28 18.96 12.94
N THR A 68 11.23 18.05 13.06
CA THR A 68 11.92 17.42 11.94
C THR A 68 11.66 15.93 11.97
N LEU A 69 11.06 15.43 10.89
CA LEU A 69 10.77 14.02 10.68
C LEU A 69 11.78 13.48 9.66
N THR A 70 12.58 12.50 10.05
CA THR A 70 13.60 11.90 9.17
C THR A 70 13.12 10.57 8.65
N LEU A 71 13.18 10.38 7.34
CA LEU A 71 12.81 9.14 6.65
C LEU A 71 14.07 8.41 6.13
N SER A 72 13.98 7.10 5.87
CA SER A 72 15.08 6.32 5.31
C SER A 72 15.36 6.63 3.84
N GLU A 73 14.31 7.00 3.10
CA GLU A 73 14.38 7.39 1.69
C GLU A 73 13.83 8.81 1.50
N ALA A 74 13.96 9.36 0.28
CA ALA A 74 13.44 10.66 -0.08
C ALA A 74 11.98 10.85 0.40
N ALA A 75 11.74 11.97 1.06
CA ALA A 75 10.47 12.28 1.67
C ALA A 75 9.49 12.78 0.60
N THR A 76 8.22 12.41 0.76
CA THR A 76 7.12 12.96 -0.01
C THR A 76 6.32 13.91 0.87
N THR A 77 5.64 14.88 0.24
CA THR A 77 4.78 15.81 1.00
C THR A 77 3.65 15.03 1.67
N PRO A 78 3.54 15.07 3.01
CA PRO A 78 2.46 14.38 3.71
C PRO A 78 1.14 15.11 3.47
N ARG A 79 0.04 14.36 3.57
CA ARG A 79 -1.28 14.99 3.64
C ARG A 79 -1.47 15.54 5.05
N SER A 80 -1.68 16.85 5.17
CA SER A 80 -1.90 17.49 6.46
C SER A 80 -3.38 17.76 6.74
N PHE A 81 -3.75 17.76 8.02
CA PHE A 81 -5.08 18.13 8.49
C PHE A 81 -5.01 18.72 9.91
N THR A 82 -5.98 19.57 10.24
CA THR A 82 -6.09 20.19 11.56
C THR A 82 -7.47 20.01 12.17
N THR A 83 -7.53 20.06 13.49
CA THR A 83 -8.77 20.06 14.27
C THR A 83 -8.60 21.03 15.43
N ASN A 84 -9.65 21.74 15.84
CA ASN A 84 -9.61 22.74 16.91
C ASN A 84 -10.14 22.24 18.27
N HIS A 85 -11.00 21.22 18.29
CA HIS A 85 -11.60 20.67 19.51
C HIS A 85 -11.46 19.14 19.57
N PRO A 86 -10.35 18.61 20.10
CA PRO A 86 -9.16 19.32 20.61
C PRO A 86 -8.22 19.81 19.51
N ALA A 87 -7.33 20.75 19.86
CA ALA A 87 -6.33 21.31 18.96
C ALA A 87 -5.30 20.23 18.52
N ARG A 88 -5.26 19.93 17.22
CA ARG A 88 -4.39 18.90 16.63
C ARG A 88 -3.92 19.30 15.25
N ILE A 89 -2.65 19.02 14.97
CA ILE A 89 -2.10 18.93 13.61
C ILE A 89 -1.81 17.47 13.35
N ALA A 90 -2.14 16.96 12.17
CA ALA A 90 -1.78 15.61 11.82
C ALA A 90 -1.31 15.49 10.37
N LEU A 91 -0.31 14.64 10.21
CA LEU A 91 0.45 14.41 8.99
C LEU A 91 0.34 12.94 8.61
N ASP A 92 -0.26 12.69 7.46
CA ASP A 92 -0.44 11.34 6.92
C ASP A 92 0.58 11.07 5.83
N PHE A 93 1.39 10.03 6.05
CA PHE A 93 2.39 9.53 5.13
C PHE A 93 1.91 8.22 4.50
N SER A 94 1.93 8.13 3.17
CA SER A 94 1.61 6.91 2.42
C SER A 94 2.88 6.10 2.14
N GLY A 95 2.84 4.79 2.35
CA GLY A 95 3.96 3.90 2.08
C GLY A 95 5.14 4.08 3.05
N VAL A 96 4.90 4.72 4.20
CA VAL A 96 5.89 4.92 5.26
C VAL A 96 5.51 4.05 6.46
N SER A 97 6.45 3.26 6.97
CA SER A 97 6.31 2.57 8.28
C SER A 97 7.08 3.29 9.39
N ASN A 98 6.80 2.95 10.64
CA ASN A 98 7.46 3.51 11.80
C ASN A 98 8.65 2.66 12.26
N ALA A 99 9.87 3.14 12.01
CA ALA A 99 11.12 2.52 12.48
C ALA A 99 11.72 3.24 13.71
N THR A 100 11.01 4.21 14.30
CA THR A 100 11.50 4.96 15.47
C THR A 100 11.46 4.15 16.77
N ASN A 101 10.81 2.99 16.77
CA ASN A 101 10.48 2.18 17.95
C ASN A 101 9.66 2.93 19.03
N LYS A 102 9.03 4.05 18.67
CA LYS A 102 8.19 4.87 19.55
C LYS A 102 6.81 5.02 18.95
N ASN A 103 5.78 5.03 19.79
CA ASN A 103 4.40 5.35 19.36
C ASN A 103 3.91 6.69 19.91
N SER A 104 4.61 7.25 20.90
CA SER A 104 4.29 8.52 21.54
C SER A 104 5.57 9.19 22.05
N LEU A 105 5.58 10.52 22.02
CA LEU A 105 6.62 11.36 22.62
C LEU A 105 5.93 12.52 23.36
N ASP A 106 6.31 12.73 24.61
CA ASP A 106 5.92 13.92 25.34
C ASP A 106 6.91 15.04 25.03
N VAL A 107 6.40 16.19 24.58
CA VAL A 107 7.22 17.31 24.10
C VAL A 107 7.12 18.47 25.08
N ALA A 108 5.90 18.91 25.39
CA ALA A 108 5.60 20.00 26.32
C ALA A 108 6.42 21.29 26.10
N ILE A 109 6.56 21.71 24.83
CA ILE A 109 7.28 22.93 24.44
C ILE A 109 6.34 23.81 23.62
N GLY A 110 6.27 25.10 23.98
CA GLY A 110 5.35 26.07 23.39
C GLY A 110 3.92 25.52 23.33
N THR A 111 3.31 25.50 22.14
CA THR A 111 1.95 24.97 21.96
C THR A 111 1.89 23.45 21.74
N VAL A 112 3.01 22.75 21.59
CA VAL A 112 3.04 21.30 21.32
C VAL A 112 3.13 20.51 22.62
N GLN A 113 2.10 19.72 22.92
CA GLN A 113 2.04 18.88 24.12
C GLN A 113 2.70 17.52 23.91
N SER A 114 2.30 16.80 22.86
CA SER A 114 2.76 15.43 22.59
C SER A 114 2.67 15.10 21.11
N ILE A 115 3.48 14.14 20.66
CA ILE A 115 3.43 13.56 19.31
C ILE A 115 2.99 12.11 19.42
N ARG A 116 2.01 11.68 18.62
CA ARG A 116 1.60 10.28 18.50
C ARG A 116 1.80 9.76 17.10
N ILE A 117 2.18 8.51 16.99
CA ILE A 117 2.47 7.83 15.73
C ILE A 117 1.56 6.61 15.65
N ALA A 118 0.76 6.53 14.61
CA ALA A 118 -0.12 5.41 14.34
C ALA A 118 0.12 4.89 12.93
N GLU A 119 0.51 3.63 12.81
CA GLU A 119 0.70 2.95 11.53
C GLU A 119 -0.43 1.95 11.29
N ALA A 120 -1.08 2.04 10.15
CA ALA A 120 -2.09 1.08 9.71
C ALA A 120 -2.22 1.07 8.19
N GLN A 121 -2.39 -0.12 7.61
CA GLN A 121 -2.69 -0.30 6.17
C GLN A 121 -1.69 0.42 5.24
N GLY A 122 -0.39 0.35 5.56
CA GLY A 122 0.66 1.01 4.77
C GLY A 122 0.64 2.53 4.84
N ARG A 123 0.02 3.10 5.87
CA ARG A 123 0.00 4.55 6.14
C ARG A 123 0.46 4.81 7.57
N THR A 124 1.32 5.81 7.73
CA THR A 124 1.72 6.32 9.04
C THR A 124 1.11 7.69 9.25
N ARG A 125 0.32 7.84 10.31
CA ARG A 125 -0.27 9.09 10.76
C ARG A 125 0.48 9.58 11.99
N ILE A 126 1.08 10.76 11.88
CA ILE A 126 1.71 11.46 12.99
C ILE A 126 0.76 12.57 13.44
N VAL A 127 0.41 12.58 14.72
CA VAL A 127 -0.53 13.53 15.32
C VAL A 127 0.19 14.33 16.40
N LEU A 128 0.26 15.64 16.22
CA LEU A 128 0.69 16.59 17.24
C LEU A 128 -0.55 17.04 18.01
N ASN A 129 -0.57 16.78 19.32
CA ASN A 129 -1.56 17.37 20.21
C ASN A 129 -1.05 18.73 20.66
N LEU A 130 -1.89 19.75 20.54
CA LEU A 130 -1.54 21.13 20.85
C LEU A 130 -2.36 21.66 22.03
N THR A 131 -1.85 22.66 22.74
CA THR A 131 -2.61 23.42 23.76
C THR A 131 -3.67 24.30 23.10
N GLU A 132 -3.31 24.93 21.97
CA GLU A 132 -4.17 25.76 21.14
C GLU A 132 -3.86 25.53 19.65
N LEU A 133 -4.80 25.87 18.77
CA LEU A 133 -4.58 25.69 17.34
C LEU A 133 -3.67 26.81 16.81
N THR A 134 -2.43 26.44 16.49
CA THR A 134 -1.40 27.36 16.00
C THR A 134 -1.17 27.17 14.49
N PRO A 135 -0.98 28.25 13.70
CA PRO A 135 -0.53 28.17 12.31
C PRO A 135 0.77 27.36 12.17
N TYR A 136 0.90 26.68 11.03
CA TYR A 136 2.09 25.90 10.73
C TYR A 136 2.40 25.89 9.24
N GLU A 137 3.67 25.62 8.93
CA GLU A 137 4.18 25.40 7.59
C GLU A 137 4.89 24.05 7.51
N THR A 138 4.79 23.37 6.37
CA THR A 138 5.46 22.09 6.12
C THR A 138 6.36 22.22 4.91
N ASN A 139 7.63 21.84 5.07
CA ASN A 139 8.63 21.84 4.01
C ASN A 139 9.26 20.46 3.90
N VAL A 140 9.51 20.01 2.67
CA VAL A 140 10.19 18.74 2.41
C VAL A 140 11.57 19.05 1.86
N ILE A 141 12.61 18.53 2.52
CA ILE A 141 14.01 18.69 2.12
C ILE A 141 14.66 17.32 2.15
N ASP A 142 15.06 16.80 0.99
CA ASP A 142 15.66 15.47 0.81
C ASP A 142 14.78 14.36 1.43
N ASN A 143 15.27 13.71 2.49
CA ASN A 143 14.58 12.67 3.25
C ASN A 143 13.90 13.20 4.52
N ARG A 144 13.75 14.52 4.65
CA ARG A 144 13.19 15.16 5.84
C ARG A 144 11.90 15.90 5.53
N VAL A 145 10.96 15.81 6.46
CA VAL A 145 9.80 16.70 6.54
C VAL A 145 9.97 17.60 7.74
N ILE A 146 10.04 18.91 7.48
CA ILE A 146 10.22 19.96 8.47
C ILE A 146 8.88 20.65 8.65
N LEU A 147 8.38 20.64 9.88
CA LEU A 147 7.16 21.32 10.27
C LEU A 147 7.54 22.48 11.21
N THR A 148 7.21 23.70 10.80
CA THR A 148 7.41 24.89 11.63
C THR A 148 6.07 25.37 12.13
N ILE A 149 5.89 25.40 13.44
CA ILE A 149 4.67 25.82 14.13
C ILE A 149 4.96 27.20 14.71
N ALA A 150 4.17 28.19 14.35
CA ALA A 150 4.42 29.58 14.71
C ALA A 150 3.14 30.21 15.27
N SER A 151 3.19 30.66 16.52
CA SER A 151 2.16 31.51 17.09
C SER A 151 2.29 32.93 16.55
N ASP A 152 2.06 33.10 15.24
CA ASP A 152 2.10 34.40 14.59
C ASP A 152 0.68 35.01 14.55
N THR A 153 0.53 36.20 15.14
CA THR A 153 -0.61 37.10 14.90
C THR A 153 -0.60 37.72 13.49
N SER A 154 0.31 37.32 12.61
CA SER A 154 0.55 37.99 11.31
C SER A 154 0.61 37.09 10.08
N SER A 155 0.45 35.77 10.19
CA SER A 155 0.53 34.88 9.01
C SER A 155 -0.71 33.98 8.90
N GLN A 156 -1.76 34.53 8.29
CA GLN A 156 -2.84 33.72 7.71
C GLN A 156 -2.27 32.90 6.55
N ALA A 157 -1.87 31.66 6.82
CA ALA A 157 -1.62 30.68 5.79
C ALA A 157 -2.93 30.35 5.05
N THR A 158 -2.87 30.47 3.73
CA THR A 158 -3.95 30.28 2.78
C THR A 158 -4.47 28.84 2.86
N GLN A 159 -5.60 28.63 3.55
CA GLN A 159 -6.33 27.39 3.46
C GLN A 159 -6.95 27.30 2.06
N THR A 160 -6.40 26.43 1.22
CA THR A 160 -7.10 25.93 0.04
C THR A 160 -8.21 25.00 0.51
N THR A 161 -9.33 25.61 0.91
CA THR A 161 -10.61 24.91 0.98
C THR A 161 -10.93 24.42 -0.43
N GLN A 162 -10.67 23.15 -0.71
CA GLN A 162 -11.30 22.48 -1.86
C GLN A 162 -12.80 22.46 -1.59
N THR A 163 -13.45 23.53 -2.03
CA THR A 163 -14.90 23.65 -2.10
C THR A 163 -15.34 22.66 -3.16
N THR A 164 -15.77 21.47 -2.74
CA THR A 164 -16.55 20.58 -3.60
C THR A 164 -17.75 21.39 -4.09
N PRO A 165 -17.97 21.58 -5.41
CA PRO A 165 -19.17 22.24 -5.87
C PRO A 165 -20.36 21.40 -5.44
N ALA A 166 -21.17 21.95 -4.54
CA ALA A 166 -22.44 21.38 -4.16
C ALA A 166 -23.28 21.25 -5.45
N GLN A 167 -23.54 20.02 -5.86
CA GLN A 167 -24.41 19.70 -6.98
C GLN A 167 -25.80 20.26 -6.67
N ILE A 168 -26.14 21.36 -7.34
CA ILE A 168 -27.44 22.01 -7.24
C ILE A 168 -28.48 21.00 -7.70
N ALA A 169 -29.20 20.41 -6.75
CA ALA A 169 -30.40 19.64 -7.04
C ALA A 169 -31.42 20.59 -7.69
N THR A 170 -31.58 20.47 -9.01
CA THR A 170 -32.66 21.14 -9.74
C THR A 170 -33.99 20.65 -9.17
N LEU A 171 -34.62 21.47 -8.35
CA LEU A 171 -35.99 21.27 -7.90
C LEU A 171 -36.89 21.27 -9.15
N ARG A 172 -37.40 20.09 -9.55
CA ARG A 172 -38.50 19.98 -10.52
C ARG A 172 -39.72 20.71 -9.93
N PRO A 173 -40.24 21.78 -10.56
CA PRO A 173 -41.51 22.32 -10.13
C PRO A 173 -42.61 21.30 -10.43
N LEU A 174 -43.29 20.83 -9.39
CA LEU A 174 -44.53 20.07 -9.53
C LEU A 174 -45.57 20.99 -10.18
N LYS A 175 -45.82 20.76 -11.47
CA LYS A 175 -46.91 21.39 -12.23
C LYS A 175 -48.24 21.00 -11.57
N ARG A 176 -48.74 21.86 -10.68
CA ARG A 176 -50.07 21.74 -10.06
C ARG A 176 -51.10 22.25 -11.07
N GLU A 177 -51.40 21.42 -12.05
CA GLU A 177 -52.52 21.58 -12.97
C GLU A 177 -53.83 21.32 -12.21
N ARG A 178 -54.35 22.33 -11.48
CA ARG A 178 -55.76 22.36 -11.06
C ARG A 178 -56.19 23.79 -10.73
N ARG A 179 -56.90 24.43 -11.66
CA ARG A 179 -58.24 24.98 -11.40
C ARG A 179 -58.91 25.36 -12.71
N ASN A 180 -59.63 24.40 -13.28
CA ASN A 180 -60.69 24.68 -14.22
C ASN A 180 -61.80 25.40 -13.43
N ARG A 181 -61.90 26.72 -13.58
CA ARG A 181 -63.06 27.53 -13.20
C ARG A 181 -63.21 28.55 -14.29
N GLU A 182 -63.90 28.17 -15.35
CA GLU A 182 -64.65 29.09 -16.20
C GLU A 182 -65.66 28.26 -16.99
N ARG A 183 -66.94 28.65 -16.85
CA ARG A 183 -68.19 28.10 -17.40
C ARG A 183 -68.97 27.17 -16.49
#